data_AF-A0A6A1WIS3-F1
#
_entry.id   AF-A0A6A1WIS3-F1
#
_cell.length_a   1.000
_cell.length_b   1.000
_cell.length_c   1.000
_cell.angle_alpha   90.00
_cell.angle_beta   90.00
_cell.angle_gamma   90.00
#
_symmetry.space_group_name_H-M   'P 1'
#
loop_
_entity.id
_entity.type
_entity.pdbx_description
1 polymer ?
#
loop_
_entity_poly.entity_id
_entity_poly.type
_entity_poly.pdbx_seq_one_letter_code
_entity_poly.pdbx_strand_id
1 'polypeptide(L)'
;MLMTRTPTRYEAIASHIWRCACKARSGNDDQPTRVRFDVEVRNRLKPTLPRGYFGNAVLGTVTSTCLYGDILSKPLSYAAGKIREAAERMDDEYIRSTLDFIKSHEDVTLLRNNLHVRGYTDAPFLGNPNLYIGSLINLQVYAADFGWGKPTYVGSGVLRNDGKSFILPSPEDDGSLIIALRLQTEYMDSFKKFFYQDMQA
;
A
#
# COMPACT_ATOMS: atom_id res chain seq x y z
N MET A 1 -5.98 -20.84 1.74
CA MET A 1 -7.22 -20.25 2.29
C MET A 1 -8.07 -19.82 1.12
N LEU A 2 -9.27 -20.40 0.95
CA LEU A 2 -10.20 -20.01 -0.11
C LEU A 2 -10.62 -18.55 0.09
N MET A 3 -10.71 -17.77 -1.00
CA MET A 3 -11.19 -16.40 -0.92
C MET A 3 -12.64 -16.39 -0.45
N THR A 4 -12.87 -15.91 0.78
CA THR A 4 -14.20 -15.82 1.40
C THR A 4 -15.10 -14.74 0.78
N ARG A 5 -14.50 -13.83 0.00
CA ARG A 5 -15.18 -12.78 -0.78
C ARG A 5 -14.30 -12.32 -1.93
N THR A 6 -14.94 -11.74 -2.96
CA THR A 6 -14.25 -11.05 -4.06
C THR A 6 -13.27 -10.00 -3.53
N PRO A 7 -12.07 -9.87 -4.15
CA PRO A 7 -11.11 -8.82 -3.81
C PRO A 7 -11.72 -7.42 -3.90
N THR A 8 -11.33 -6.53 -2.97
CA THR A 8 -11.59 -5.09 -3.16
C THR A 8 -10.73 -4.55 -4.30
N ARG A 9 -11.10 -3.40 -4.87
CA ARG A 9 -10.28 -2.70 -5.89
C ARG A 9 -8.83 -2.51 -5.40
N TYR A 10 -8.68 -2.13 -4.13
CA TYR A 10 -7.37 -1.98 -3.51
C TYR A 10 -6.60 -3.31 -3.45
N GLU A 11 -7.22 -4.39 -2.94
CA GLU A 11 -6.59 -5.71 -2.86
C GLU A 11 -6.13 -6.21 -4.24
N ALA A 12 -6.97 -6.05 -5.27
CA ALA A 12 -6.65 -6.44 -6.64
C ALA A 12 -5.47 -5.63 -7.19
N ILE A 13 -5.56 -4.30 -7.18
CA ILE A 13 -4.54 -3.42 -7.78
C ILE A 13 -3.21 -3.50 -7.02
N ALA A 14 -3.23 -3.49 -5.68
CA ALA A 14 -2.02 -3.59 -4.89
C ALA A 14 -1.31 -4.93 -5.07
N SER A 15 -2.07 -6.03 -5.21
CA SER A 15 -1.48 -7.35 -5.52
C SER A 15 -0.88 -7.40 -6.92
N HIS A 16 -1.51 -6.74 -7.89
CA HIS A 16 -1.01 -6.63 -9.26
C HIS A 16 0.28 -5.81 -9.33
N ILE A 17 0.33 -4.66 -8.66
CA ILE A 17 1.53 -3.85 -8.51
C ILE A 17 2.65 -4.70 -7.88
N TRP A 18 2.34 -5.45 -6.82
CA TRP A 18 3.34 -6.28 -6.14
C TRP A 18 3.94 -7.34 -7.07
N ARG A 19 3.09 -8.08 -7.79
CA ARG A 19 3.54 -9.06 -8.78
C ARG A 19 4.39 -8.43 -9.87
N CYS A 20 3.94 -7.33 -10.46
CA CYS A 20 4.66 -6.67 -11.54
C CYS A 20 6.03 -6.16 -11.09
N ALA A 21 6.14 -5.66 -9.86
CA ALA A 21 7.42 -5.25 -9.29
C ALA A 21 8.35 -6.44 -9.03
N CYS A 22 7.84 -7.56 -8.51
CA CYS A 22 8.61 -8.79 -8.37
C CYS A 22 9.10 -9.30 -9.72
N LYS A 23 8.27 -9.24 -10.77
CA LYS A 23 8.61 -9.65 -12.13
C LYS A 23 9.65 -8.72 -12.76
N ALA A 24 9.55 -7.41 -12.53
CA ALA A 24 10.52 -6.43 -13.02
C ALA A 24 11.89 -6.56 -12.33
N ARG A 25 11.91 -6.95 -11.06
CA ARG A 25 13.11 -7.15 -10.24
C ARG A 25 13.57 -8.61 -10.18
N SER A 26 12.95 -9.51 -10.94
CA SER A 26 13.17 -10.95 -10.80
C SER A 26 14.60 -11.34 -11.16
N GLY A 27 15.10 -12.39 -10.53
CA GLY A 27 16.47 -12.88 -10.70
C GLY A 27 16.86 -13.91 -9.64
N ASN A 28 16.11 -13.97 -8.54
CA ASN A 28 16.18 -14.99 -7.51
C ASN A 28 14.78 -15.29 -6.96
N ASP A 29 14.28 -16.51 -7.16
CA ASP A 29 12.95 -16.92 -6.70
C ASP A 29 12.84 -17.00 -5.16
N ASP A 30 13.97 -17.21 -4.47
CA ASP A 30 14.06 -17.28 -3.02
C ASP A 30 14.16 -15.90 -2.35
N GLN A 31 14.07 -14.80 -3.12
CA GLN A 31 14.12 -13.44 -2.59
C GLN A 31 12.89 -13.13 -1.74
N PRO A 32 13.04 -12.82 -0.42
CA PRO A 32 11.93 -12.41 0.43
C PRO A 32 11.42 -11.02 0.06
N THR A 33 10.10 -10.83 0.14
CA THR A 33 9.41 -9.56 -0.15
C THR A 33 8.14 -9.39 0.68
N ARG A 34 7.77 -8.13 0.94
CA ARG A 34 6.60 -7.71 1.72
C ARG A 34 6.00 -6.44 1.14
N VAL A 35 4.69 -6.27 1.33
CA VAL A 35 3.99 -5.01 1.05
C VAL A 35 3.58 -4.36 2.36
N ARG A 36 3.98 -3.10 2.54
CA ARG A 36 3.49 -2.22 3.61
C ARG A 36 2.39 -1.33 3.07
N PHE A 37 1.41 -1.03 3.91
CA PHE A 37 0.34 -0.11 3.58
C PHE A 37 -0.36 0.33 4.86
N ASP A 38 -1.24 1.31 4.70
CA ASP A 38 -1.95 1.92 5.81
C ASP A 38 -3.40 1.46 5.90
N VAL A 39 -3.90 1.32 7.12
CA VAL A 39 -5.27 0.93 7.42
C VAL A 39 -5.94 2.05 8.22
N GLU A 40 -7.10 2.48 7.73
CA GLU A 40 -8.02 3.37 8.46
C GLU A 40 -8.66 2.59 9.61
N VAL A 41 -8.60 3.14 10.84
CA VAL A 41 -8.99 2.40 12.05
C VAL A 41 -10.23 2.95 12.78
N ARG A 42 -10.84 4.07 12.34
CA ARG A 42 -12.00 4.68 13.05
C ARG A 42 -13.13 3.68 13.28
N ASN A 43 -13.46 2.89 12.26
CA ASN A 43 -14.57 1.94 12.30
C ASN A 43 -14.16 0.54 12.78
N ARG A 44 -12.88 0.32 13.09
CA ARG A 44 -12.33 -0.96 13.56
C ARG A 44 -12.21 -1.03 15.08
N LEU A 45 -12.10 0.13 15.71
CA LEU A 45 -12.12 0.26 17.17
C LEU A 45 -13.52 -0.01 17.74
N LYS A 46 -13.55 -0.53 18.97
CA LYS A 46 -14.76 -0.79 19.75
C LYS A 46 -14.66 -0.06 21.10
N PRO A 47 -15.46 0.99 21.36
CA PRO A 47 -16.40 1.63 20.44
C PRO A 47 -15.69 2.33 19.26
N THR A 48 -16.40 2.50 18.14
CA THR A 48 -15.87 3.22 16.97
C THR A 48 -15.57 4.67 17.33
N LEU A 49 -14.60 5.28 16.65
CA LEU A 49 -14.33 6.70 16.84
C LEU A 49 -15.52 7.57 16.40
N PRO A 50 -15.74 8.73 17.04
CA PRO A 50 -16.85 9.61 16.69
C PRO A 50 -16.80 10.06 15.22
N ARG A 51 -17.99 10.25 14.63
CA ARG A 51 -18.10 10.91 13.33
C ARG A 51 -17.48 12.30 13.42
N GLY A 52 -16.61 12.64 12.47
CA GLY A 52 -15.88 13.90 12.49
C GLY A 52 -14.64 13.93 13.38
N TYR A 53 -14.18 12.78 13.90
CA TYR A 53 -12.91 12.69 14.62
C TYR A 53 -11.77 13.35 13.83
N PHE A 54 -11.20 14.41 14.43
CA PHE A 54 -10.14 15.22 13.85
C PHE A 54 -8.79 14.84 14.46
N GLY A 55 -8.11 13.90 13.82
CA GLY A 55 -6.82 13.38 14.23
C GLY A 55 -6.36 12.23 13.35
N ASN A 56 -5.17 11.70 13.63
CA ASN A 56 -4.65 10.52 12.94
C ASN A 56 -5.35 9.26 13.46
N ALA A 57 -6.11 8.61 12.58
CA ALA A 57 -6.73 7.31 12.84
C ALA A 57 -6.37 6.34 11.71
N VAL A 58 -5.08 6.27 11.44
CA VAL A 58 -4.48 5.42 10.42
C VAL A 58 -3.26 4.76 11.03
N LEU A 59 -3.14 3.44 10.85
CA LEU A 59 -1.98 2.67 11.31
C LEU A 59 -1.40 1.85 10.16
N GLY A 60 -0.08 1.76 10.11
CA GLY A 60 0.63 0.93 9.14
C GLY A 60 0.49 -0.55 9.49
N THR A 61 0.26 -1.37 8.46
CA THR A 61 0.36 -2.83 8.52
C THR A 61 1.29 -3.33 7.41
N VAL A 62 1.57 -4.62 7.44
CA VAL A 62 2.48 -5.27 6.51
C VAL A 62 2.11 -6.73 6.33
N THR A 63 2.23 -7.22 5.10
CA THR A 63 2.02 -8.63 4.76
C THR A 63 2.98 -9.55 5.53
N SER A 64 2.61 -10.83 5.63
CA SER A 64 3.59 -11.88 5.90
C SER A 64 4.70 -11.84 4.84
N THR A 65 5.88 -12.32 5.20
CA THR A 65 6.96 -12.51 4.23
C THR A 65 6.54 -13.53 3.16
N CYS A 66 6.75 -13.18 1.90
CA CYS A 66 6.56 -14.07 0.75
C CYS A 66 7.84 -14.11 -0.09
N LEU A 67 7.98 -15.13 -0.92
CA LEU A 67 9.10 -15.26 -1.86
C LEU A 67 8.69 -14.75 -3.24
N TYR A 68 9.63 -14.23 -4.03
CA TYR A 68 9.38 -13.84 -5.41
C TYR A 68 8.76 -14.99 -6.21
N GLY A 69 9.31 -16.19 -6.11
CA GLY A 69 8.79 -17.38 -6.82
C GLY A 69 7.32 -17.66 -6.49
N ASP A 70 6.92 -17.50 -5.23
CA ASP A 70 5.54 -17.68 -4.78
C ASP A 70 4.59 -16.61 -5.36
N ILE A 71 5.01 -15.34 -5.36
CA ILE A 71 4.22 -14.23 -5.89
C ILE A 71 4.02 -14.33 -7.41
N LEU A 72 5.04 -14.85 -8.12
CA LEU A 72 5.06 -14.99 -9.57
C LEU A 72 4.33 -16.24 -10.06
N SER A 73 4.49 -17.39 -9.39
CA SER A 73 3.94 -18.69 -9.83
C SER A 73 2.50 -18.95 -9.40
N LYS A 74 2.06 -18.45 -8.24
CA LYS A 74 0.70 -18.69 -7.73
C LYS A 74 -0.31 -17.77 -8.43
N PRO A 75 -1.63 -18.02 -8.35
CA PRO A 75 -2.63 -17.10 -8.88
C PRO A 75 -2.59 -15.73 -8.19
N LEU A 76 -3.04 -14.65 -8.86
CA LEU A 76 -3.02 -13.29 -8.29
C LEU A 76 -3.80 -13.20 -6.96
N SER A 77 -4.82 -14.04 -6.80
CA SER A 77 -5.59 -14.21 -5.56
C SER A 77 -4.73 -14.60 -4.36
N TYR A 78 -3.59 -15.27 -4.56
CA TYR A 78 -2.63 -15.54 -3.47
C TYR A 78 -2.08 -14.23 -2.90
N ALA A 79 -1.55 -13.35 -3.75
CA ALA A 79 -0.98 -12.07 -3.34
C ALA A 79 -2.06 -11.14 -2.76
N ALA A 80 -3.25 -11.09 -3.38
CA ALA A 80 -4.39 -10.35 -2.83
C ALA A 80 -4.84 -10.88 -1.46
N GLY A 81 -4.80 -12.20 -1.26
CA GLY A 81 -5.06 -12.84 0.03
C GLY A 81 -4.09 -12.38 1.11
N LYS A 82 -2.79 -12.26 0.80
CA LYS A 82 -1.79 -11.74 1.74
C LYS A 82 -2.01 -10.30 2.15
N ILE A 83 -2.46 -9.46 1.22
CA ILE A 83 -2.85 -8.07 1.53
C ILE A 83 -4.09 -8.05 2.42
N ARG A 84 -5.09 -8.89 2.12
CA ARG A 84 -6.31 -9.03 2.94
C ARG A 84 -5.98 -9.48 4.36
N GLU A 85 -5.23 -10.56 4.52
CA GLU A 85 -4.82 -11.10 5.83
C GLU A 85 -4.16 -10.01 6.69
N ALA A 86 -3.26 -9.21 6.10
CA ALA A 86 -2.59 -8.12 6.80
C ALA A 86 -3.53 -6.96 7.18
N ALA A 87 -4.54 -6.68 6.35
CA ALA A 87 -5.55 -5.68 6.64
C ALA A 87 -6.54 -6.15 7.70
N GLU A 88 -6.99 -7.41 7.64
CA GLU A 88 -7.97 -7.99 8.57
C GLU A 88 -7.38 -8.22 9.97
N ARG A 89 -6.07 -8.47 10.08
CA ARG A 89 -5.35 -8.52 11.37
C ARG A 89 -5.49 -7.23 12.19
N MET A 90 -5.73 -6.08 11.55
CA MET A 90 -5.90 -4.80 12.24
C MET A 90 -7.32 -4.69 12.82
N ASP A 91 -7.65 -5.54 13.79
CA ASP A 91 -8.89 -5.46 14.57
C ASP A 91 -8.70 -4.60 15.84
N ASP A 92 -9.78 -4.42 16.63
CA ASP A 92 -9.73 -3.59 17.85
C ASP A 92 -8.62 -4.00 18.81
N GLU A 93 -8.45 -5.31 19.04
CA GLU A 93 -7.45 -5.83 19.97
C GLU A 93 -6.04 -5.55 19.47
N TYR A 94 -5.75 -5.86 18.19
CA TYR A 94 -4.44 -5.63 17.60
C TYR A 94 -4.09 -4.15 17.53
N ILE A 95 -5.08 -3.29 17.22
CA ILE A 95 -4.91 -1.84 17.22
C ILE A 95 -4.53 -1.35 18.62
N ARG A 96 -5.24 -1.77 19.67
CA ARG A 96 -4.95 -1.39 21.06
C ARG A 96 -3.58 -1.89 21.51
N SER A 97 -3.26 -3.14 21.20
CA SER A 97 -1.94 -3.71 21.47
C SER A 97 -0.82 -2.91 20.79
N THR A 98 -1.02 -2.49 19.53
CA THR A 98 -0.08 -1.63 18.81
C THR A 98 0.10 -0.28 19.51
N LEU A 99 -0.98 0.32 20.00
CA LEU A 99 -0.91 1.59 20.75
C LEU A 99 -0.15 1.44 22.07
N ASP A 100 -0.37 0.33 22.79
CA ASP A 100 0.33 0.05 24.04
C ASP A 100 1.83 -0.23 23.80
N PHE A 101 2.16 -0.93 22.73
CA PHE A 101 3.53 -1.10 22.27
C PHE A 101 4.19 0.24 21.94
N ILE A 102 3.51 1.15 21.24
CA ILE A 102 4.07 2.49 20.95
C ILE A 102 4.31 3.27 22.24
N LYS A 103 3.38 3.22 23.20
CA LYS A 103 3.48 3.91 24.49
C LYS A 103 4.60 3.36 25.39
N SER A 104 4.98 2.09 25.24
CA SER A 104 6.04 1.48 26.06
C SER A 104 7.45 1.91 25.65
N HIS A 105 7.60 2.67 24.56
CA HIS A 105 8.90 3.17 24.09
C HIS A 105 9.10 4.63 24.49
N GLU A 106 10.22 4.93 25.15
CA GLU A 106 10.62 6.30 25.47
C GLU A 106 10.95 7.11 24.21
N ASP A 107 11.60 6.47 23.23
CA ASP A 107 11.90 7.06 21.91
C ASP A 107 11.09 6.39 20.80
N VAL A 108 10.10 7.11 20.29
CA VAL A 108 9.25 6.67 19.17
C VAL A 108 9.83 7.05 17.80
N THR A 109 11.03 7.62 17.73
CA THR A 109 11.68 8.04 16.47
C THR A 109 11.81 6.85 15.52
N LEU A 110 12.28 5.70 16.00
CA LEU A 110 12.39 4.49 15.18
C LEU A 110 11.02 3.97 14.69
N LEU A 111 9.94 4.19 15.44
CA LEU A 111 8.57 3.84 15.06
C LEU A 111 8.02 4.78 13.98
N ARG A 112 8.29 6.08 14.09
CA ARG A 112 7.99 7.08 13.03
C ARG A 112 8.67 6.71 11.71
N ASN A 113 9.90 6.23 11.82
CA ASN A 113 10.78 5.93 10.70
C ASN A 113 10.45 4.61 9.98
N ASN A 114 9.87 3.64 10.69
CA ASN A 114 9.35 2.39 10.12
C ASN A 114 7.99 2.57 9.43
N LEU A 115 7.20 3.56 9.87
CA LEU A 115 5.95 3.92 9.23
C LEU A 115 6.16 4.78 7.98
N HIS A 116 7.13 5.71 7.97
CA HIS A 116 7.26 6.69 6.88
C HIS A 116 8.69 7.15 6.54
N VAL A 117 9.68 6.25 6.48
CA VAL A 117 11.04 6.54 5.94
C VAL A 117 11.98 7.19 6.96
N ARG A 118 12.72 6.35 7.69
CA ARG A 118 14.11 6.61 8.09
C ARG A 118 14.78 5.29 8.49
N GLY A 119 14.98 4.42 7.52
CA GLY A 119 16.27 3.75 7.47
C GLY A 119 17.21 4.74 6.82
N TYR A 120 17.98 5.52 7.59
CA TYR A 120 19.32 5.87 7.11
C TYR A 120 20.15 4.59 7.26
N THR A 121 19.81 3.59 6.45
CA THR A 121 20.82 2.64 6.02
C THR A 121 21.43 3.29 4.80
N ASP A 122 22.75 3.17 4.61
CA ASP A 122 23.43 3.59 3.37
C ASP A 122 23.01 2.74 2.16
N ALA A 123 21.82 2.11 2.20
CA ALA A 123 21.28 1.30 1.14
C ALA A 123 20.77 2.24 0.03
N PRO A 124 21.33 2.16 -1.19
CA PRO A 124 20.98 3.07 -2.28
C PRO A 124 19.50 3.02 -2.67
N PHE A 125 18.77 1.96 -2.31
CA PHE A 125 17.37 1.73 -2.69
C PHE A 125 16.52 1.21 -1.52
N LEU A 126 16.13 2.09 -0.59
CA LEU A 126 15.37 1.82 0.65
C LEU A 126 14.01 1.09 0.50
N GLY A 127 13.60 0.76 -0.73
CA GLY A 127 12.38 0.04 -1.07
C GLY A 127 12.61 -1.41 -1.45
N ASN A 128 13.49 -1.67 -2.42
CA ASN A 128 13.80 -3.01 -2.93
C ASN A 128 14.28 -3.94 -1.80
N PRO A 129 13.73 -5.15 -1.63
CA PRO A 129 12.75 -5.90 -2.46
C PRO A 129 11.28 -5.69 -2.09
N ASN A 130 11.00 -4.82 -1.13
CA ASN A 130 9.68 -4.54 -0.60
C ASN A 130 8.98 -3.41 -1.37
N LEU A 131 7.72 -3.19 -1.01
CA LEU A 131 6.92 -2.07 -1.51
C LEU A 131 6.15 -1.40 -0.38
N TYR A 132 5.81 -0.14 -0.59
CA TYR A 132 4.75 0.54 0.14
C TYR A 132 3.67 0.95 -0.87
N ILE A 133 2.42 0.58 -0.62
CA ILE A 133 1.30 0.87 -1.52
C ILE A 133 0.21 1.59 -0.72
N GLY A 134 0.18 2.91 -0.78
CA GLY A 134 -0.86 3.72 -0.15
C GLY A 134 -2.14 3.78 -1.00
N SER A 135 -3.27 4.06 -0.37
CA SER A 135 -4.56 4.21 -1.04
C SER A 135 -5.23 5.51 -0.62
N LEU A 136 -5.58 6.34 -1.61
CA LEU A 136 -6.39 7.54 -1.44
C LEU A 136 -7.76 7.40 -2.13
N ILE A 137 -8.12 6.19 -2.59
CA ILE A 137 -9.34 5.91 -3.39
C ILE A 137 -10.62 6.42 -2.72
N ASN A 138 -10.68 6.35 -1.39
CA ASN A 138 -11.87 6.71 -0.62
C ASN A 138 -11.83 8.15 -0.07
N LEU A 139 -10.81 8.94 -0.42
CA LEU A 139 -10.76 10.35 -0.06
C LEU A 139 -11.52 11.18 -1.09
N GLN A 140 -12.37 12.09 -0.62
CA GLN A 140 -13.17 12.99 -1.45
C GLN A 140 -12.34 14.18 -1.97
N VAL A 141 -11.17 13.90 -2.55
CA VAL A 141 -10.20 14.94 -2.95
C VAL A 141 -10.73 15.87 -4.04
N TYR A 142 -11.58 15.37 -4.93
CA TYR A 142 -12.21 16.18 -5.99
C TYR A 142 -13.48 16.90 -5.56
N ALA A 143 -13.90 16.78 -4.29
CA ALA A 143 -15.01 17.57 -3.74
C ALA A 143 -14.58 19.00 -3.34
N ALA A 144 -13.28 19.31 -3.40
CA ALA A 144 -12.73 20.62 -3.06
C ALA A 144 -12.99 21.64 -4.18
N ASP A 145 -14.21 22.19 -4.23
CA ASP A 145 -14.57 23.32 -5.09
C ASP A 145 -14.63 24.61 -4.28
N PHE A 146 -13.77 25.57 -4.61
CA PHE A 146 -13.68 26.87 -3.95
C PHE A 146 -14.42 27.99 -4.69
N GLY A 147 -15.16 27.65 -5.75
CA GLY A 147 -15.90 28.61 -6.60
C GLY A 147 -15.34 28.75 -8.02
N TRP A 148 -14.24 28.08 -8.35
CA TRP A 148 -13.64 28.06 -9.69
C TRP A 148 -13.71 26.68 -10.35
N GLY A 149 -14.49 25.76 -9.78
CA GLY A 149 -14.63 24.39 -10.24
C GLY A 149 -13.76 23.41 -9.45
N LYS A 150 -14.00 22.13 -9.71
CA LYS A 150 -13.30 21.01 -9.08
C LYS A 150 -11.83 20.93 -9.55
N PRO A 151 -10.93 20.32 -8.76
CA PRO A 151 -9.56 20.10 -9.19
C PRO A 151 -9.48 19.24 -10.45
N THR A 152 -8.65 19.62 -11.41
CA THR A 152 -8.39 18.79 -12.62
C THR A 152 -7.51 17.59 -12.31
N TYR A 153 -6.65 17.68 -11.29
CA TYR A 153 -5.78 16.59 -10.86
C TYR A 153 -5.42 16.74 -9.38
N VAL A 154 -5.41 15.63 -8.66
CA VAL A 154 -4.85 15.54 -7.31
C VAL A 154 -3.87 14.38 -7.27
N GLY A 155 -2.63 14.65 -6.80
CA GLY A 155 -1.60 13.63 -6.72
C GLY A 155 -0.55 13.92 -5.67
N SER A 156 0.31 12.92 -5.44
CA SER A 156 1.46 13.07 -4.54
C SER A 156 2.53 13.93 -5.21
N GLY A 157 3.05 14.94 -4.49
CA GLY A 157 4.07 15.84 -5.03
C GLY A 157 5.42 15.17 -5.29
N VAL A 158 5.91 14.32 -4.37
CA VAL A 158 7.19 13.59 -4.54
C VAL A 158 7.10 12.20 -3.91
N LEU A 159 7.38 11.16 -4.70
CA LEU A 159 7.67 9.81 -4.21
C LEU A 159 9.16 9.71 -3.95
N ARG A 160 9.60 9.58 -2.69
CA ARG A 160 11.03 9.61 -2.34
C ARG A 160 11.75 8.28 -2.50
N ASN A 161 11.05 7.19 -2.19
CA ASN A 161 11.69 5.88 -2.09
C ASN A 161 11.31 5.01 -3.29
N ASP A 162 12.25 4.15 -3.66
CA ASP A 162 11.95 2.99 -4.49
C ASP A 162 10.81 2.16 -3.87
N GLY A 163 9.99 1.53 -4.71
CA GLY A 163 8.85 0.73 -4.28
C GLY A 163 7.69 1.49 -3.64
N LYS A 164 7.74 2.84 -3.57
CA LYS A 164 6.64 3.65 -3.04
C LYS A 164 5.61 3.90 -4.12
N SER A 165 4.35 3.58 -3.82
CA SER A 165 3.21 3.75 -4.71
C SER A 165 1.99 4.33 -3.97
N PHE A 166 1.15 5.08 -4.68
CA PHE A 166 -0.17 5.49 -4.25
C PHE A 166 -1.20 5.21 -5.33
N ILE A 167 -2.34 4.64 -4.92
CA ILE A 167 -3.53 4.47 -5.76
C ILE A 167 -4.47 5.63 -5.47
N LEU A 168 -4.77 6.41 -6.50
CA LEU A 168 -5.47 7.69 -6.44
C LEU A 168 -6.78 7.62 -7.25
N PRO A 169 -7.83 8.36 -6.86
CA PRO A 169 -9.00 8.53 -7.70
C PRO A 169 -8.64 9.32 -8.97
N SER A 170 -9.31 8.99 -10.08
CA SER A 170 -9.29 9.78 -11.31
C SER A 170 -10.24 10.98 -11.23
N PRO A 171 -9.97 12.10 -11.91
CA PRO A 171 -10.91 13.21 -12.02
C PRO A 171 -12.17 12.88 -12.85
N GLU A 172 -12.15 11.83 -13.67
CA GLU A 172 -13.20 11.51 -14.67
C GLU A 172 -14.50 10.93 -14.07
N ASP A 173 -14.58 10.69 -12.75
CA ASP A 173 -15.74 10.13 -12.02
C ASP A 173 -16.36 8.85 -12.63
N ASP A 174 -15.62 8.13 -13.48
CA ASP A 174 -16.00 6.90 -14.17
C ASP A 174 -15.54 5.63 -13.42
N GLY A 175 -14.97 5.82 -12.22
CA GLY A 175 -14.39 4.77 -11.40
C GLY A 175 -12.95 4.39 -11.76
N SER A 176 -12.34 5.06 -12.74
CA SER A 176 -10.92 4.90 -13.07
C SER A 176 -10.01 5.41 -11.94
N LEU A 177 -8.77 4.91 -11.95
CA LEU A 177 -7.78 5.17 -10.91
C LEU A 177 -6.44 5.53 -11.52
N ILE A 178 -5.66 6.34 -10.80
CA ILE A 178 -4.30 6.72 -11.18
C ILE A 178 -3.33 6.06 -10.20
N ILE A 179 -2.26 5.46 -10.72
CA ILE A 179 -1.21 4.85 -9.90
C ILE A 179 0.05 5.70 -10.04
N ALA A 180 0.40 6.40 -8.96
CA ALA A 180 1.67 7.10 -8.86
C ALA A 180 2.69 6.16 -8.21
N LEU A 181 3.72 5.74 -8.95
CA LEU A 181 4.68 4.74 -8.50
C LEU A 181 6.11 5.13 -8.84
N ARG A 182 7.03 4.83 -7.93
CA ARG A 182 8.48 4.99 -8.12
C ARG A 182 9.18 3.65 -7.99
N LEU A 183 9.95 3.28 -9.01
CA LEU A 183 10.96 2.23 -8.93
C LEU A 183 12.34 2.75 -9.35
N GLN A 184 13.38 1.94 -9.15
CA GLN A 184 14.67 2.16 -9.83
C GLN A 184 14.46 2.24 -11.35
N THR A 185 15.18 3.14 -12.01
CA THR A 185 15.03 3.41 -13.45
C THR A 185 15.18 2.14 -14.29
N GLU A 186 16.12 1.27 -13.93
CA GLU A 186 16.38 -0.01 -14.59
C GLU A 186 15.16 -0.95 -14.64
N TYR A 187 14.21 -0.81 -13.71
CA TYR A 187 13.02 -1.67 -13.61
C TYR A 187 11.74 -1.02 -14.13
N MET A 188 11.73 0.28 -14.39
CA MET A 188 10.49 1.01 -14.72
C MET A 188 9.86 0.56 -16.04
N ASP A 189 10.67 0.31 -17.08
CA ASP A 189 10.14 -0.09 -18.38
C ASP A 189 9.61 -1.53 -18.34
N SER A 190 10.33 -2.43 -17.71
CA SER A 190 9.87 -3.80 -17.44
C SER A 190 8.58 -3.81 -16.61
N PHE A 191 8.52 -2.99 -15.56
CA PHE A 191 7.31 -2.85 -14.74
C PHE A 191 6.11 -2.39 -15.59
N LYS A 192 6.25 -1.32 -16.37
CA LYS A 192 5.17 -0.81 -17.23
C LYS A 192 4.70 -1.88 -18.21
N LYS A 193 5.63 -2.57 -18.86
CA LYS A 193 5.32 -3.67 -19.78
C LYS A 193 4.47 -4.75 -19.09
N PHE A 194 4.94 -5.27 -17.96
CA PHE A 194 4.22 -6.31 -17.22
C PHE A 194 2.89 -5.83 -16.68
N PHE A 195 2.81 -4.59 -16.20
CA PHE A 195 1.59 -4.03 -15.63
C PHE A 195 0.43 -4.04 -16.63
N TYR A 196 0.67 -3.62 -17.88
CA TYR A 196 -0.36 -3.60 -18.91
C TYR A 196 -0.59 -4.95 -19.59
N GLN A 197 0.47 -5.74 -19.83
CA GLN A 197 0.33 -7.05 -20.47
C GLN A 197 -0.43 -8.04 -19.59
N ASP A 198 -0.07 -8.11 -18.31
CA ASP A 198 -0.67 -9.07 -17.38
C ASP A 198 -2.09 -8.65 -16.93
N MET A 199 -2.59 -7.47 -17.34
CA MET A 199 -4.01 -7.09 -17.20
C MET A 199 -4.92 -7.70 -18.27
N GLN A 200 -4.36 -8.11 -19.42
CA GLN A 200 -5.10 -8.63 -20.57
C GLN A 200 -5.12 -10.16 -20.63
N ALA A 201 -4.39 -10.82 -19.73
CA ALA A 201 -4.26 -12.26 -19.61
C ALA A 201 -5.20 -12.84 -18.54
#